data_AF-A0A645GGK5-F1
#
_entry.id   AF-A0A645GGK5-F1
#
_cell.length_a   1.000
_cell.length_b   1.000
_cell.length_c   1.000
_cell.angle_alpha   90.00
_cell.angle_beta   90.00
_cell.angle_gamma   90.00
#
_symmetry.space_group_name_H-M   'P 1'
#
loop_
_entity.id
_entity.type
_entity.pdbx_description
1 polymer ?
#
loop_
_entity_poly.entity_id
_entity_poly.type
_entity_poly.pdbx_seq_one_letter_code
_entity_poly.pdbx_strand_id
1 'polypeptide(L)'
;MKLDLFRLMAVEIPFSEKEMKEMKIDVQVEKVVQKAISGFKRKTDRLAEIAQPVIKDVYEKQGAMYENILIPISDGKRIYNIATNLKEAYESGSKALVKSFEKSILLHTIDEDWKEHLREMDELRHSVQNASYEQKDPLLIYKLESFSLFKIMVNDINSKAVSILMRGQIPVQDPKNVRQAAPEQKTDYSKYRTQKDEIEGGPSSNGSPRQPEQRKLEPVRVEKKVGRNDPCPCGSGKKFKNCHGQGA
;
A
#
# COMPACT_ATOMS: atom_id res chain seq x y z
N MET A 1 17.83 10.17 -22.05
CA MET A 1 16.65 10.89 -22.62
C MET A 1 15.70 9.97 -23.40
N LYS A 2 16.06 9.44 -24.58
CA LYS A 2 15.12 8.61 -25.39
C LYS A 2 14.58 7.41 -24.59
N LEU A 3 15.48 6.62 -24.01
CA LEU A 3 15.11 5.44 -23.21
C LEU A 3 14.26 5.82 -21.98
N ASP A 4 14.56 6.94 -21.33
CA ASP A 4 13.81 7.41 -20.15
C ASP A 4 12.41 7.87 -20.53
N LEU A 5 12.24 8.53 -21.67
CA LEU A 5 10.93 8.96 -22.18
C LEU A 5 10.04 7.76 -22.48
N PHE A 6 10.59 6.72 -23.11
CA PHE A 6 9.89 5.46 -23.33
C PHE A 6 9.60 4.74 -22.01
N ARG A 7 10.56 4.74 -21.07
CA ARG A 7 10.42 4.05 -19.79
C ARG A 7 9.43 4.75 -18.86
N LEU A 8 9.32 6.07 -18.85
CA LEU A 8 8.42 6.77 -17.93
C LEU A 8 7.10 7.13 -18.59
N MET A 9 7.14 7.68 -19.80
CA MET A 9 5.95 8.21 -20.47
C MET A 9 5.46 7.34 -21.63
N ALA A 10 6.13 6.24 -21.98
CA ALA A 10 5.75 5.39 -23.12
C ALA A 10 5.57 6.18 -24.44
N VAL A 11 6.37 7.23 -24.62
CA VAL A 11 6.28 8.18 -25.73
C VAL A 11 7.61 8.27 -26.46
N GLU A 12 7.56 8.39 -27.78
CA GLU A 12 8.73 8.68 -28.60
C GLU A 12 9.05 10.18 -28.61
N ILE A 13 10.32 10.52 -28.84
CA ILE A 13 10.72 11.92 -28.96
C ILE A 13 10.00 12.55 -30.17
N PRO A 14 9.24 13.66 -29.98
CA PRO A 14 8.40 14.22 -31.04
C PRO A 14 9.15 15.13 -32.03
N PHE A 15 10.48 15.11 -32.01
CA PHE A 15 11.35 15.96 -32.84
C PHE A 15 12.67 15.24 -33.15
N SER A 16 13.31 15.67 -34.23
CA SER A 16 14.61 15.18 -34.69
C SER A 16 15.79 15.80 -33.91
N GLU A 17 16.98 15.22 -34.05
CA GLU A 17 18.19 15.72 -33.39
C GLU A 17 18.55 17.15 -33.82
N LYS A 18 18.28 17.52 -35.09
CA LYS A 18 18.52 18.87 -35.60
C LYS A 18 17.59 19.88 -34.94
N GLU A 19 16.29 19.58 -34.92
CA GLU A 19 15.29 20.44 -34.27
C GLU A 19 15.55 20.56 -32.76
N MET A 20 16.07 19.52 -32.12
CA MET A 20 16.46 19.57 -30.70
C MET A 20 17.58 20.59 -30.44
N LYS A 21 18.57 20.72 -31.33
CA LYS A 21 19.68 21.68 -31.16
C LYS A 21 19.25 23.12 -31.42
N GLU A 22 18.25 23.33 -32.27
CA GLU A 22 17.76 24.65 -32.66
C GLU A 22 16.71 25.22 -31.67
N MET A 23 15.94 24.36 -31.01
CA MET A 23 14.90 24.78 -30.07
C MET A 23 15.44 25.06 -28.67
N LYS A 24 14.86 26.06 -28.00
CA LYS A 24 15.05 26.27 -26.55
C LYS A 24 14.47 25.09 -25.76
N ILE A 25 15.05 24.83 -24.58
CA ILE A 25 14.66 23.72 -23.69
C ILE A 25 13.15 23.78 -23.36
N ASP A 26 12.60 24.95 -23.07
CA ASP A 26 11.18 25.10 -22.71
C ASP A 26 10.25 24.62 -23.83
N VAL A 27 10.60 24.92 -25.09
CA VAL A 27 9.84 24.50 -26.27
C VAL A 27 9.96 22.99 -26.50
N GLN A 28 11.14 22.41 -26.22
CA GLN A 28 11.32 20.97 -26.27
C GLN A 28 10.44 20.26 -25.24
N VAL A 29 10.42 20.78 -23.99
CA VAL A 29 9.59 20.25 -22.90
C VAL A 29 8.12 20.34 -23.26
N GLU A 30 7.65 21.49 -23.77
CA GLU A 30 6.25 21.67 -24.16
C GLU A 30 5.82 20.66 -25.24
N LYS A 31 6.64 20.48 -26.29
CA LYS A 31 6.36 19.47 -27.33
C LYS A 31 6.26 18.05 -26.77
N VAL A 32 7.17 17.68 -25.86
CA VAL A 32 7.14 16.38 -25.18
C VAL A 32 5.87 16.22 -24.35
N VAL A 33 5.52 17.24 -23.56
CA VAL A 33 4.32 17.23 -22.70
C VAL A 33 3.05 17.11 -23.55
N GLN A 34 2.92 17.89 -24.62
CA GLN A 34 1.78 17.79 -25.54
C GLN A 34 1.67 16.39 -26.17
N LYS A 35 2.80 15.79 -26.57
CA LYS A 35 2.83 14.42 -27.10
C LYS A 35 2.44 13.40 -26.04
N ALA A 36 2.89 13.57 -24.80
CA ALA A 36 2.55 12.69 -23.68
C ALA A 36 1.06 12.77 -23.34
N ILE A 37 0.50 13.97 -23.18
CA ILE A 37 -0.92 14.18 -22.87
C ILE A 37 -1.82 13.64 -23.98
N SER A 38 -1.48 13.91 -25.25
CA SER A 38 -2.26 13.38 -26.37
C SER A 38 -2.18 11.85 -26.47
N GLY A 39 -1.01 11.26 -26.17
CA GLY A 39 -0.84 9.81 -26.06
C GLY A 39 -1.66 9.21 -24.92
N PHE A 40 -1.65 9.85 -23.75
CA PHE A 40 -2.43 9.45 -22.59
C PHE A 40 -3.92 9.45 -22.90
N LYS A 41 -4.44 10.55 -23.46
CA LYS A 41 -5.86 10.70 -23.81
C LYS A 41 -6.34 9.60 -24.78
N ARG A 42 -5.57 9.33 -25.84
CA ARG A 42 -5.89 8.24 -26.79
C ARG A 42 -5.94 6.88 -26.10
N LYS A 43 -5.06 6.66 -25.12
CA LYS A 43 -5.00 5.40 -24.37
C LYS A 43 -6.15 5.25 -23.39
N THR A 44 -6.52 6.32 -22.68
CA THR A 44 -7.70 6.31 -21.80
C THR A 44 -9.00 6.14 -22.57
N ASP A 45 -9.10 6.76 -23.76
CA ASP A 45 -10.26 6.58 -24.64
C ASP A 45 -10.38 5.12 -25.09
N ARG A 46 -9.27 4.51 -25.54
CA ARG A 46 -9.24 3.07 -25.87
C ARG A 46 -9.57 2.16 -24.70
N LEU A 47 -9.12 2.51 -23.49
CA LEU A 47 -9.44 1.75 -22.28
C LEU A 47 -10.94 1.78 -21.99
N ALA A 48 -11.57 2.97 -22.13
CA ALA A 48 -13.02 3.12 -22.00
C ALA A 48 -13.77 2.33 -23.08
N GLU A 49 -13.32 2.36 -24.34
CA GLU A 49 -13.91 1.58 -25.44
C GLU A 49 -13.89 0.07 -25.18
N ILE A 50 -12.79 -0.46 -24.63
CA ILE A 50 -12.66 -1.89 -24.29
C ILE A 50 -13.56 -2.25 -23.10
N ALA A 51 -13.69 -1.35 -22.11
CA ALA A 51 -14.49 -1.58 -20.91
C ALA A 51 -16.00 -1.48 -21.17
N GLN A 52 -16.41 -0.61 -22.10
CA GLN A 52 -17.81 -0.28 -22.36
C GLN A 52 -18.71 -1.50 -22.64
N PRO A 53 -18.37 -2.45 -23.53
CA PRO A 53 -19.25 -3.60 -23.79
C PRO A 53 -19.41 -4.48 -22.54
N VAL A 54 -18.35 -4.62 -21.72
CA VAL A 54 -18.39 -5.40 -20.48
C VAL A 54 -19.28 -4.71 -19.43
N ILE A 55 -19.10 -3.40 -19.25
CA ILE A 55 -19.91 -2.61 -18.30
C ILE A 55 -21.37 -2.61 -18.72
N LYS A 56 -21.66 -2.46 -20.01
CA LYS A 56 -23.02 -2.50 -20.56
C LYS A 56 -23.68 -3.86 -20.30
N ASP A 57 -23.00 -4.96 -20.60
CA ASP A 57 -23.53 -6.31 -20.40
C ASP A 57 -23.85 -6.59 -18.93
N VAL A 58 -22.96 -6.17 -18.02
CA VAL A 58 -23.14 -6.34 -16.57
C VAL A 58 -24.29 -5.47 -16.05
N TYR A 59 -24.40 -4.22 -16.51
CA TYR A 59 -25.49 -3.33 -16.09
C TYR A 59 -26.86 -3.84 -16.55
N GLU A 60 -26.98 -4.28 -17.81
CA GLU A 60 -28.24 -4.76 -18.37
C GLU A 60 -28.68 -6.10 -17.77
N LYS A 61 -27.76 -7.03 -17.51
CA LYS A 61 -28.09 -8.36 -16.96
C LYS A 61 -28.17 -8.40 -15.45
N GLN A 62 -27.38 -7.59 -14.75
CA GLN A 62 -27.12 -7.74 -13.31
C GLN A 62 -27.13 -6.40 -12.55
N GLY A 63 -27.56 -5.30 -13.17
CA GLY A 63 -27.51 -3.95 -12.56
C GLY A 63 -28.29 -3.79 -11.26
N ALA A 64 -29.25 -4.67 -10.95
CA ALA A 64 -29.99 -4.65 -9.69
C ALA A 64 -29.23 -5.32 -8.52
N MET A 65 -28.18 -6.11 -8.79
CA MET A 65 -27.46 -6.86 -7.76
C MET A 65 -26.22 -6.14 -7.22
N TYR A 66 -25.59 -5.26 -8.00
CA TYR A 66 -24.29 -4.66 -7.64
C TYR A 66 -24.24 -3.16 -7.94
N GLU A 67 -23.85 -2.38 -6.93
CA GLU A 67 -23.64 -0.93 -7.07
C GLU A 67 -22.22 -0.62 -7.60
N ASN A 68 -21.23 -1.37 -7.16
CA ASN A 68 -19.83 -1.21 -7.55
C ASN A 68 -19.31 -2.49 -8.23
N ILE A 69 -18.47 -2.31 -9.25
CA ILE A 69 -17.79 -3.39 -9.95
C ILE A 69 -16.27 -3.21 -9.85
N LEU A 70 -15.56 -4.33 -9.90
CA LEU A 70 -14.10 -4.36 -9.95
C LEU A 70 -13.64 -4.68 -11.36
N ILE A 71 -12.86 -3.78 -11.95
CA ILE A 71 -12.26 -3.98 -13.27
C ILE A 71 -10.75 -4.11 -13.12
N PRO A 72 -10.15 -5.24 -13.54
CA PRO A 72 -8.72 -5.42 -13.48
C PRO A 72 -8.05 -4.59 -14.59
N ILE A 73 -7.13 -3.70 -14.20
CA ILE A 73 -6.26 -2.96 -15.11
C ILE A 73 -4.83 -3.36 -14.82
N SER A 74 -4.04 -3.66 -15.85
CA SER A 74 -2.64 -4.05 -15.71
C SER A 74 -1.71 -3.06 -16.40
N ASP A 75 -0.55 -2.81 -15.80
CA ASP A 75 0.57 -2.09 -16.42
C ASP A 75 1.59 -3.05 -17.08
N GLY A 76 1.26 -4.34 -17.15
CA GLY A 76 2.12 -5.43 -17.61
C GLY A 76 2.96 -6.09 -16.51
N LYS A 77 3.07 -5.47 -15.32
CA LYS A 77 3.80 -6.02 -14.16
C LYS A 77 2.87 -6.38 -13.01
N ARG A 78 1.87 -5.53 -12.76
CA ARG A 78 0.89 -5.66 -11.68
C ARG A 78 -0.51 -5.59 -12.25
N ILE A 79 -1.48 -6.11 -11.48
CA ILE A 79 -2.90 -6.00 -11.77
C ILE A 79 -3.52 -5.18 -10.64
N TYR A 80 -4.23 -4.13 -11.01
CA TYR A 80 -4.93 -3.22 -10.11
C TYR A 80 -6.43 -3.45 -10.29
N ASN A 81 -7.12 -3.86 -9.23
CA ASN A 81 -8.57 -4.03 -9.25
C ASN A 81 -9.23 -2.70 -8.94
N ILE A 82 -9.73 -2.03 -9.97
CA ILE A 82 -10.32 -0.70 -9.84
C ILE A 82 -11.80 -0.84 -9.52
N ALA A 83 -12.19 -0.34 -8.35
CA ALA A 83 -13.58 -0.19 -7.97
C ALA A 83 -14.19 1.04 -8.65
N THR A 84 -15.30 0.85 -9.35
CA THR A 84 -16.08 1.94 -9.93
C THR A 84 -17.57 1.70 -9.72
N ASN A 85 -18.34 2.78 -9.56
CA ASN A 85 -19.79 2.70 -9.54
C ASN A 85 -20.30 2.27 -10.93
N LEU A 86 -21.13 1.23 -10.97
CA LEU A 86 -21.60 0.62 -12.20
C LEU A 86 -22.49 1.56 -13.00
N LYS A 87 -23.40 2.26 -12.33
CA LYS A 87 -24.33 3.21 -12.96
C LYS A 87 -23.57 4.39 -13.55
N GLU A 88 -22.67 5.01 -12.79
CA GLU A 88 -21.85 6.13 -13.26
C GLU A 88 -20.95 5.71 -14.44
N ALA A 89 -20.38 4.51 -14.39
CA ALA A 89 -19.57 3.96 -15.48
C ALA A 89 -20.40 3.72 -16.76
N TYR A 90 -21.64 3.24 -16.63
CA TYR A 90 -22.54 3.04 -17.76
C TYR A 90 -22.96 4.37 -18.41
N GLU A 91 -23.45 5.33 -17.61
CA GLU A 91 -23.95 6.63 -18.08
C GLU A 91 -22.84 7.49 -18.68
N SER A 92 -21.62 7.42 -18.13
CA SER A 92 -20.47 8.21 -18.60
C SER A 92 -19.73 7.61 -19.81
N GLY A 93 -20.15 6.45 -20.30
CA GLY A 93 -19.44 5.74 -21.36
C GLY A 93 -18.05 5.27 -20.91
N SER A 94 -17.96 4.69 -19.71
CA SER A 94 -16.73 4.19 -19.08
C SER A 94 -15.70 5.25 -18.70
N LYS A 95 -16.01 6.55 -18.79
CA LYS A 95 -15.11 7.63 -18.35
C LYS A 95 -14.95 7.67 -16.82
N ALA A 96 -16.00 7.30 -16.08
CA ALA A 96 -15.91 7.20 -14.61
C ALA A 96 -14.91 6.12 -14.15
N LEU A 97 -14.76 5.03 -14.93
CA LEU A 97 -13.74 4.02 -14.70
C LEU A 97 -12.33 4.61 -14.84
N VAL A 98 -12.07 5.37 -15.91
CA VAL A 98 -10.77 6.02 -16.13
C VAL A 98 -10.42 6.93 -14.96
N LYS A 99 -11.37 7.77 -14.52
CA LYS A 99 -11.18 8.66 -13.36
C LYS A 99 -10.90 7.87 -12.07
N SER A 100 -11.62 6.76 -11.87
CA SER A 100 -11.42 5.89 -10.70
C SER A 100 -10.06 5.20 -10.73
N PHE A 101 -9.61 4.79 -11.93
CA PHE A 101 -8.27 4.25 -12.16
C PHE A 101 -7.19 5.28 -11.82
N GLU A 102 -7.28 6.49 -12.37
CA GLU A 102 -6.34 7.59 -12.09
C GLU A 102 -6.22 7.87 -10.59
N LYS A 103 -7.37 8.02 -9.92
CA LYS A 103 -7.42 8.26 -8.47
C LYS A 103 -6.82 7.11 -7.67
N SER A 104 -7.17 5.87 -8.01
CA SER A 104 -6.71 4.69 -7.29
C SER A 104 -5.19 4.51 -7.41
N ILE A 105 -4.63 4.70 -8.61
CA ILE A 105 -3.18 4.60 -8.83
C ILE A 105 -2.43 5.72 -8.10
N LEU A 106 -2.92 6.96 -8.13
CA LEU A 106 -2.29 8.07 -7.43
C LEU A 106 -2.26 7.82 -5.91
N LEU A 107 -3.41 7.48 -5.32
CA LEU A 107 -3.51 7.22 -3.89
C LEU A 107 -2.63 6.04 -3.47
N HIS A 108 -2.69 4.93 -4.20
CA HIS A 108 -1.84 3.77 -3.93
C HIS A 108 -0.35 4.12 -3.99
N THR A 109 0.07 4.90 -4.99
CA THR A 109 1.49 5.26 -5.15
C THR A 109 1.94 6.19 -4.03
N ILE A 110 1.14 7.19 -3.68
CA ILE A 110 1.42 8.12 -2.57
C ILE A 110 1.53 7.35 -1.25
N ASP A 111 0.59 6.47 -0.95
CA ASP A 111 0.58 5.72 0.31
C ASP A 111 1.80 4.80 0.44
N GLU A 112 2.18 4.11 -0.63
CA GLU A 112 3.37 3.25 -0.63
C GLU A 112 4.66 4.05 -0.41
N ASP A 113 4.87 5.12 -1.18
CA ASP A 113 6.09 5.92 -1.09
C ASP A 113 6.15 6.73 0.21
N TRP A 114 5.01 7.18 0.74
CA TRP A 114 4.94 7.85 2.04
C TRP A 114 5.31 6.92 3.20
N LYS A 115 4.82 5.66 3.18
CA LYS A 115 5.20 4.67 4.19
C LYS A 115 6.70 4.39 4.17
N GLU A 116 7.29 4.31 2.98
CA GLU A 116 8.74 4.11 2.85
C GLU A 116 9.51 5.34 3.33
N HIS A 117 9.09 6.54 2.95
CA HIS A 117 9.69 7.77 3.44
C HIS A 117 9.68 7.89 4.97
N LEU A 118 8.58 7.49 5.64
CA LEU A 118 8.54 7.48 7.10
C LEU A 118 9.58 6.53 7.71
N ARG A 119 9.85 5.38 7.08
CA ARG A 119 10.92 4.47 7.51
C ARG A 119 12.31 5.08 7.31
N GLU A 120 12.57 5.66 6.13
CA GLU A 120 13.82 6.35 5.85
C GLU A 120 14.08 7.50 6.85
N MET A 121 13.02 8.22 7.24
CA MET A 121 13.09 9.29 8.22
C MET A 121 13.42 8.78 9.63
N ASP A 122 12.87 7.64 10.03
CA ASP A 122 13.22 6.99 11.30
C ASP A 122 14.68 6.50 11.30
N GLU A 123 15.15 5.92 10.19
CA GLU A 123 16.55 5.52 10.03
C GLU A 123 17.50 6.73 10.06
N LEU A 124 17.14 7.81 9.37
CA LEU A 124 17.90 9.06 9.37
C LEU A 124 18.00 9.63 10.80
N ARG A 125 16.91 9.59 11.56
CA ARG A 125 16.90 10.06 12.95
C ARG A 125 17.92 9.30 13.81
N HIS A 126 18.02 7.98 13.65
CA HIS A 126 19.02 7.16 14.35
C HIS A 126 20.45 7.43 13.86
N SER A 127 20.65 7.59 12.55
CA SER A 127 21.97 7.88 11.97
C SER A 127 22.53 9.23 12.42
N VAL A 128 21.69 10.27 12.45
CA VAL A 128 22.09 11.62 12.85
C VAL A 128 22.46 11.72 14.33
N GLN A 129 21.88 10.88 15.20
CA GLN A 129 22.32 10.77 16.60
C GLN A 129 23.78 10.31 16.69
N ASN A 130 24.24 9.46 15.77
CA ASN A 130 25.64 9.05 15.67
C ASN A 130 26.53 10.10 14.99
N ALA A 131 25.97 11.06 14.23
CA ALA A 131 26.74 12.13 13.59
C ALA A 131 27.23 13.22 14.58
N SER A 132 26.72 13.20 15.83
CA SER A 132 27.21 14.05 16.93
C SER A 132 28.73 13.95 17.14
N TYR A 133 29.37 12.84 16.75
CA TYR A 133 30.80 12.65 16.88
C TYR A 133 31.64 13.51 15.90
N GLU A 134 31.04 14.05 14.83
CA GLU A 134 31.73 14.88 13.82
C GLU A 134 31.71 16.40 14.11
N GLN A 135 31.23 16.85 15.27
CA GLN A 135 31.10 18.28 15.63
C GLN A 135 30.22 19.13 14.69
N LYS A 136 29.39 18.50 13.86
CA LYS A 136 28.35 19.19 13.08
C LYS A 136 27.05 19.23 13.88
N ASP A 137 26.22 20.25 13.67
CA ASP A 137 24.89 20.35 14.29
C ASP A 137 23.98 19.23 13.78
N PRO A 138 23.60 18.24 14.62
CA PRO A 138 22.76 17.12 14.21
C PRO A 138 21.39 17.60 13.70
N LEU A 139 20.83 18.66 14.29
CA LEU A 139 19.54 19.19 13.88
C LEU A 139 19.59 19.76 12.46
N LEU A 140 20.69 20.42 12.10
CA LEU A 140 20.87 20.97 10.77
C LEU A 140 21.01 19.85 9.72
N ILE A 141 21.79 18.81 10.02
CA ILE A 141 21.95 17.64 9.14
C ILE A 141 20.60 16.96 8.92
N TYR A 142 19.87 16.69 10.00
CA TYR A 142 18.54 16.08 9.91
C TYR A 142 17.62 16.90 9.00
N LYS A 143 17.57 18.23 9.16
CA LYS A 143 16.72 19.11 8.32
C LYS A 143 17.10 19.09 6.84
N LEU A 144 18.40 19.14 6.53
CA LEU A 144 18.87 19.14 5.14
C LEU A 144 18.62 17.79 4.48
N GLU A 145 18.94 16.69 5.18
CA GLU A 145 18.83 15.34 4.64
C GLU A 145 17.37 14.90 4.53
N SER A 146 16.54 15.17 5.54
CA SER A 146 15.10 14.88 5.49
C SER A 146 14.40 15.58 4.32
N PHE A 147 14.77 16.83 4.04
CA PHE A 147 14.25 17.54 2.87
C PHE A 147 14.77 16.95 1.55
N SER A 148 16.00 16.44 1.51
CA SER A 148 16.53 15.70 0.36
C SER A 148 15.71 14.45 0.08
N LEU A 149 15.47 13.62 1.11
CA LEU A 149 14.63 12.43 1.06
C LEU A 149 13.21 12.77 0.60
N PHE A 150 12.61 13.84 1.13
CA PHE A 150 11.28 14.28 0.69
C PHE A 150 11.23 14.61 -0.81
N LYS A 151 12.24 15.32 -1.35
CA LYS A 151 12.30 15.61 -2.79
C LYS A 151 12.43 14.34 -3.63
N ILE A 152 13.20 13.37 -3.15
CA ILE A 152 13.34 12.06 -3.81
C ILE A 152 12.00 11.34 -3.83
N MET A 153 11.32 11.24 -2.68
CA MET A 153 10.00 10.65 -2.56
C MET A 153 8.99 11.29 -3.52
N VAL A 154 8.92 12.61 -3.60
CA VAL A 154 8.00 13.30 -4.53
C VAL A 154 8.31 12.97 -5.99
N ASN A 155 9.59 12.91 -6.36
CA ASN A 155 9.99 12.54 -7.72
C ASN A 155 9.66 11.08 -8.05
N ASP A 156 9.80 10.18 -7.08
CA ASP A 156 9.45 8.77 -7.21
C ASP A 156 7.95 8.57 -7.37
N ILE A 157 7.13 9.26 -6.55
CA ILE A 157 5.67 9.26 -6.67
C ILE A 157 5.27 9.67 -8.08
N ASN A 158 5.77 10.80 -8.56
CA ASN A 158 5.46 11.33 -9.88
C ASN A 158 5.87 10.34 -11.00
N SER A 159 7.08 9.81 -10.91
CA SER A 159 7.63 8.90 -11.92
C SER A 159 6.87 7.56 -11.97
N LYS A 160 6.57 6.98 -10.80
CA LYS A 160 5.82 5.72 -10.67
C LYS A 160 4.37 5.90 -11.14
N ALA A 161 3.68 6.95 -10.67
CA ALA A 161 2.31 7.23 -11.06
C ALA A 161 2.17 7.41 -12.58
N VAL A 162 2.99 8.28 -13.18
CA VAL A 162 2.97 8.50 -14.64
C VAL A 162 3.28 7.20 -15.39
N SER A 163 4.29 6.44 -14.94
CA SER A 163 4.65 5.16 -15.55
C SER A 163 3.50 4.14 -15.56
N ILE A 164 2.75 4.04 -14.45
CA ILE A 164 1.61 3.11 -14.35
C ILE A 164 0.44 3.61 -15.20
N LEU A 165 0.10 4.90 -15.11
CA LEU A 165 -1.00 5.50 -15.87
C LEU A 165 -0.77 5.40 -17.39
N MET A 166 0.45 5.68 -17.85
CA MET A 166 0.80 5.57 -19.28
C MET A 166 0.86 4.12 -19.77
N ARG A 167 0.97 3.13 -18.88
CA ARG A 167 1.01 1.69 -19.23
C ARG A 167 -0.31 0.96 -19.06
N GLY A 168 -1.22 1.47 -18.23
CA GLY A 168 -2.50 0.83 -17.89
C GLY A 168 -3.28 0.34 -19.10
N GLN A 169 -3.62 -0.94 -19.11
CA GLN A 169 -4.46 -1.60 -20.11
C GLN A 169 -5.33 -2.65 -19.45
N ILE A 170 -6.55 -2.82 -19.93
CA ILE A 170 -7.39 -3.93 -19.50
C ILE A 170 -6.85 -5.20 -20.18
N PRO A 171 -6.44 -6.23 -19.44
CA PRO A 171 -6.05 -7.49 -20.03
C PRO A 171 -7.29 -8.08 -20.70
N VAL A 172 -7.31 -8.12 -22.04
CA VAL A 172 -8.33 -8.83 -22.78
C VAL A 172 -8.09 -10.31 -22.51
N GLN A 173 -8.84 -10.86 -21.56
CA GLN A 173 -8.81 -12.29 -21.32
C GLN A 173 -9.56 -12.98 -22.46
N ASP A 174 -9.00 -14.06 -22.99
CA ASP A 174 -9.80 -15.08 -23.65
C ASP A 174 -10.99 -15.43 -22.75
N PRO A 175 -12.24 -15.47 -23.25
CA PRO A 175 -13.48 -15.54 -22.45
C PRO A 175 -13.63 -16.77 -21.53
N LYS A 176 -12.61 -17.62 -21.41
CA LYS A 176 -12.59 -18.82 -20.54
C LYS A 176 -12.09 -18.58 -19.10
N ASN A 177 -11.55 -17.40 -18.76
CA ASN A 177 -10.89 -17.17 -17.47
C ASN A 177 -11.52 -16.11 -16.53
N VAL A 178 -12.78 -15.69 -16.77
CA VAL A 178 -13.52 -14.82 -15.86
C VAL A 178 -13.83 -15.57 -14.55
N ARG A 179 -12.93 -15.47 -13.56
CA ARG A 179 -13.15 -15.96 -12.20
C ARG A 179 -13.90 -14.90 -11.39
N GLN A 180 -14.93 -15.34 -10.67
CA GLN A 180 -15.61 -14.57 -9.63
C GLN A 180 -14.58 -13.95 -8.68
N ALA A 181 -14.75 -12.66 -8.38
CA ALA A 181 -13.99 -11.98 -7.35
C ALA A 181 -14.27 -12.69 -6.01
N ALA A 182 -13.23 -13.30 -5.43
CA ALA A 182 -13.29 -13.70 -4.03
C ALA A 182 -13.43 -12.43 -3.17
N PRO A 183 -14.25 -12.44 -2.12
CA PRO A 183 -14.37 -11.29 -1.23
C PRO A 183 -12.99 -10.91 -0.69
N GLU A 184 -12.71 -9.60 -0.61
CA GLU A 184 -11.47 -9.09 -0.03
C GLU A 184 -11.26 -9.73 1.34
N GLN A 185 -10.23 -10.57 1.46
CA GLN A 185 -9.76 -10.99 2.76
C GLN A 185 -9.17 -9.76 3.43
N LYS A 186 -9.96 -9.12 4.29
CA LYS A 186 -9.44 -8.16 5.26
C LYS A 186 -8.29 -8.84 5.97
N THR A 187 -7.08 -8.30 5.83
CA THR A 187 -5.93 -8.73 6.63
C THR A 187 -6.30 -8.59 8.09
N ASP A 188 -6.46 -9.71 8.77
CA ASP A 188 -6.82 -9.76 10.18
C ASP A 188 -5.61 -9.33 11.02
N TYR A 189 -5.58 -8.04 11.37
CA TYR A 189 -4.54 -7.45 12.22
C TYR A 189 -4.64 -7.90 13.68
N SER A 190 -5.63 -8.72 14.07
CA SER A 190 -5.75 -9.22 15.46
C SER A 190 -4.56 -10.06 15.92
N LYS A 191 -3.79 -10.62 14.97
CA LYS A 191 -2.58 -11.41 15.26
C LYS A 191 -1.28 -10.59 15.14
N TYR A 192 -1.37 -9.29 14.84
CA TYR A 192 -0.20 -8.44 14.72
C TYR A 192 0.34 -8.09 16.12
N ARG A 193 1.26 -8.91 16.63
CA ARG A 193 2.05 -8.60 17.84
C ARG A 193 3.34 -7.93 17.41
N THR A 194 3.43 -6.61 17.60
CA THR A 194 4.72 -5.91 17.64
C THR A 194 5.42 -6.26 18.95
N GLN A 195 6.32 -7.25 18.93
CA GLN A 195 7.35 -7.33 19.96
C GLN A 195 8.50 -6.44 19.50
N LYS A 196 8.65 -5.31 20.20
CA LYS A 196 9.85 -4.49 20.13
C LYS A 196 10.89 -5.26 20.95
N ASP A 197 11.75 -6.02 20.28
CA ASP A 197 12.95 -6.54 20.93
C ASP A 197 13.82 -5.32 21.26
N GLU A 198 13.80 -4.91 22.52
CA GLU A 198 14.77 -3.98 23.09
C GLU A 198 16.12 -4.69 23.08
N ILE A 199 16.92 -4.38 22.07
CA ILE A 199 18.32 -4.79 22.01
C ILE A 199 19.09 -3.92 23.01
N GLU A 200 19.17 -4.36 24.25
CA GLU A 200 20.11 -3.86 25.24
C GLU A 200 21.50 -4.49 25.02
N GLY A 201 22.44 -3.66 24.57
CA GLY A 201 23.79 -3.55 25.14
C GLY A 201 24.83 -4.69 25.00
N GLY A 202 25.76 -4.53 24.04
CA GLY A 202 27.21 -4.63 24.27
C GLY A 202 27.91 -6.00 24.12
N PRO A 203 29.12 -6.05 23.51
CA PRO A 203 29.78 -7.30 23.15
C PRO A 203 30.66 -7.87 24.28
N SER A 204 30.62 -9.18 24.49
CA SER A 204 31.68 -9.90 25.20
C SER A 204 31.94 -11.22 24.52
N SER A 205 33.02 -11.23 23.75
CA SER A 205 33.71 -12.39 23.24
C SER A 205 34.42 -13.13 24.38
N ASN A 206 34.03 -14.36 24.68
CA ASN A 206 34.98 -15.44 25.02
C ASN A 206 34.28 -16.80 25.02
N GLY A 207 35.02 -17.81 24.55
CA GLY A 207 34.47 -19.08 24.05
C GLY A 207 34.33 -20.23 25.05
N SER A 208 33.37 -21.11 24.68
CA SER A 208 33.23 -22.56 24.95
C SER A 208 33.08 -23.08 26.41
N PRO A 209 32.47 -24.27 26.66
CA PRO A 209 31.63 -25.15 25.82
C PRO A 209 30.30 -25.64 26.49
N ARG A 210 29.42 -26.20 25.64
CA ARG A 210 28.08 -26.82 25.85
C ARG A 210 27.87 -27.74 27.07
N GLN A 211 26.70 -27.61 27.74
CA GLN A 211 25.79 -28.68 28.27
C GLN A 211 24.54 -28.06 28.98
N PRO A 212 23.47 -28.81 29.33
CA PRO A 212 22.41 -29.42 28.49
C PRO A 212 21.01 -28.77 28.68
N GLU A 213 20.05 -29.09 27.79
CA GLU A 213 18.67 -28.56 27.71
C GLU A 213 17.88 -28.53 29.04
N GLN A 214 17.40 -27.34 29.42
CA GLN A 214 16.41 -27.14 30.49
C GLN A 214 14.98 -27.40 29.97
N ARG A 215 14.30 -28.36 30.59
CA ARG A 215 12.89 -28.68 30.39
C ARG A 215 12.00 -27.47 30.71
N LYS A 216 11.13 -27.09 29.76
CA LYS A 216 10.07 -26.09 29.98
C LYS A 216 9.09 -26.58 31.04
N LEU A 217 8.91 -25.80 32.11
CA LEU A 217 7.89 -26.00 33.14
C LEU A 217 6.52 -25.55 32.59
N GLU A 218 5.50 -26.40 32.70
CA GLU A 218 4.13 -26.07 32.29
C GLU A 218 3.46 -25.10 33.27
N PRO A 219 2.62 -24.15 32.80
CA PRO A 219 2.05 -23.11 33.65
C PRO A 219 0.97 -23.65 34.60
N VAL A 220 1.11 -23.30 35.88
CA VAL A 220 0.21 -23.66 36.98
C VAL A 220 -1.20 -23.08 36.75
N ARG A 221 -2.21 -23.95 36.69
CA ARG A 221 -3.63 -23.56 36.66
C ARG A 221 -4.09 -23.17 38.06
N VAL A 222 -4.40 -21.89 38.25
CA VAL A 222 -5.02 -21.38 39.48
C VAL A 222 -6.53 -21.67 39.42
N GLU A 223 -7.04 -22.48 40.35
CA GLU A 223 -8.47 -22.75 40.47
C GLU A 223 -9.25 -21.47 40.81
N LYS A 224 -10.43 -21.28 40.19
CA LYS A 224 -11.28 -20.10 40.38
C LYS A 224 -11.70 -19.97 41.85
N LYS A 225 -11.31 -18.86 42.49
CA LYS A 225 -11.81 -18.48 43.81
C LYS A 225 -13.33 -18.25 43.75
N VAL A 226 -14.08 -18.95 44.61
CA VAL A 226 -15.54 -18.87 44.71
C VAL A 226 -15.94 -17.47 45.20
N GLY A 227 -16.85 -16.80 44.48
CA GLY A 227 -17.29 -15.45 44.81
C GLY A 227 -18.22 -15.40 46.03
N ARG A 228 -18.25 -14.25 46.72
CA ARG A 228 -19.01 -14.04 47.98
C ARG A 228 -20.51 -14.39 47.88
N ASN A 229 -21.12 -14.27 46.70
CA ASN A 229 -22.53 -14.57 46.46
C ASN A 229 -22.79 -15.91 45.75
N ASP A 230 -21.75 -16.64 45.35
CA ASP A 230 -21.87 -17.94 44.67
C ASP A 230 -22.40 -19.02 45.62
N PRO A 231 -23.02 -20.10 45.09
CA PRO A 231 -23.40 -21.24 45.90
C PRO A 231 -22.18 -21.80 46.66
N CYS A 232 -22.35 -22.04 47.95
CA CYS A 232 -21.26 -22.50 48.79
C CYS A 232 -20.82 -23.92 48.40
N PRO A 233 -19.51 -24.18 48.20
CA PRO A 233 -19.02 -25.47 47.71
C PRO A 233 -19.22 -26.63 48.69
N CYS A 234 -19.64 -26.37 49.93
CA CYS A 234 -20.02 -27.41 50.89
C CYS A 234 -21.38 -28.08 50.59
N GLY A 235 -22.09 -27.68 49.53
CA GLY A 235 -23.35 -28.29 49.12
C GLY A 235 -24.57 -27.92 49.99
N SER A 236 -24.43 -26.94 50.88
CA SER A 236 -25.50 -26.52 51.82
C SER A 236 -26.67 -25.76 51.18
N GLY A 237 -26.63 -25.50 49.87
CA GLY A 237 -27.65 -24.74 49.14
C GLY A 237 -27.68 -23.22 49.46
N LYS A 238 -26.84 -22.73 50.37
CA LYS A 238 -26.75 -21.31 50.76
C LYS A 238 -25.65 -20.59 49.98
N LYS A 239 -25.79 -19.26 49.79
CA LYS A 239 -24.72 -18.40 49.22
C LYS A 239 -23.49 -18.41 50.13
N PHE A 240 -22.28 -18.34 49.56
CA PHE A 240 -21.01 -18.46 50.28
C PHE A 240 -20.93 -17.54 51.51
N LYS A 241 -21.29 -16.26 51.38
CA LYS A 241 -21.34 -15.29 52.50
C LYS A 241 -22.23 -15.65 53.69
N ASN A 242 -23.24 -16.50 53.48
CA ASN A 242 -24.18 -16.92 54.53
C ASN A 242 -23.85 -18.33 55.04
N CYS A 243 -22.66 -18.84 54.73
CA CYS A 243 -22.17 -20.15 55.14
C CYS A 243 -20.67 -20.04 55.46
N HIS A 244 -19.79 -20.59 54.63
CA HIS A 244 -18.34 -20.59 54.90
C HIS A 244 -17.67 -19.21 54.75
N GLY A 245 -18.36 -18.21 54.18
CA GLY A 245 -17.95 -16.81 54.14
C GLY A 245 -18.61 -15.94 55.21
N GLN A 246 -19.29 -16.53 56.20
CA GLN A 246 -19.97 -15.79 57.26
C GLN A 246 -18.94 -15.42 58.34
N GLY A 247 -18.31 -14.26 58.18
CA GLY A 247 -17.22 -13.75 59.03
C GLY A 247 -15.93 -13.41 58.29
N ALA A 248 -15.91 -13.52 56.97
CA ALA A 248 -14.82 -13.07 56.08
C ALA A 248 -15.21 -11.82 55.26
#